data_AF-A0A0F9LHT1-F1
#
_entry.id   AF-A0A0F9LHT1-F1
#
_cell.length_a   1.000
_cell.length_b   1.000
_cell.length_c   1.000
_cell.angle_alpha   90.00
_cell.angle_beta   90.00
_cell.angle_gamma   90.00
#
_symmetry.space_group_name_H-M   'P 1'
#
loop_
_entity.id
_entity.type
_entity.pdbx_description
1 polymer ?
#
loop_
_entity_poly.entity_id
_entity_poly.type
_entity_poly.pdbx_seq_one_letter_code
_entity_poly.pdbx_strand_id
1 'polypeptide(L)' 'MKKSKIKKSITRKLSTAQYESIDVTVEIEEEVEWDTVEDRMKKTENISKILIIDFNNTIAKTLEEMNLKKKLATVTGK' A
#
# COMPACT_ATOMS: atom_id res chain seq x y z
N MET A 1 16.74 -25.68 4.77
CA MET A 1 15.42 -25.18 4.37
C MET A 1 14.47 -25.02 5.55
N LYS A 2 14.10 -23.77 5.84
CA LYS A 2 13.08 -23.38 6.82
C LYS A 2 11.92 -22.71 6.09
N LYS A 3 10.74 -22.71 6.71
CA LYS A 3 9.54 -22.05 6.20
C LYS A 3 9.11 -20.95 7.16
N SER A 4 8.69 -19.82 6.61
CA SER A 4 8.10 -18.72 7.37
C SER A 4 6.83 -18.27 6.68
N LYS A 5 5.77 -18.07 7.45
CA LYS A 5 4.61 -17.32 7.01
C LYS A 5 4.85 -15.85 7.32
N ILE A 6 4.89 -15.01 6.29
CA ILE A 6 5.11 -13.57 6.40
C ILE A 6 3.80 -12.86 6.06
N LYS A 7 3.33 -12.04 6.98
CA LYS A 7 2.17 -11.18 6.82
C LYS A 7 2.60 -9.73 6.96
N LYS A 8 2.22 -8.88 6.01
CA LYS A 8 2.49 -7.44 6.04
C LYS A 8 1.24 -6.68 5.62
N SER A 9 1.00 -5.56 6.28
CA SER A 9 -0.08 -4.64 5.93
C SER A 9 0.42 -3.20 5.93
N ILE A 10 -0.19 -2.39 5.06
CA ILE A 10 -0.05 -0.93 5.06
C ILE A 10 -1.46 -0.36 5.13
N THR A 11 -1.68 0.50 6.11
CA THR A 11 -2.92 1.25 6.26
C THR A 11 -2.60 2.73 6.24
N ARG A 12 -3.40 3.51 5.51
CA ARG A 12 -3.36 4.97 5.57
C ARG A 12 -4.77 5.54 5.60
N LYS A 13 -4.96 6.44 6.54
CA LYS A 13 -6.13 7.30 6.61
C LYS A 13 -5.95 8.52 5.70
N LEU A 14 -6.89 8.73 4.80
CA LEU A 14 -6.97 9.88 3.91
C LEU A 14 -8.17 10.74 4.32
N SER A 15 -7.94 11.99 4.70
CA SER A 15 -9.02 12.96 4.88
C SER A 15 -9.29 13.66 3.56
N THR A 16 -10.57 13.79 3.21
CA THR A 16 -10.97 14.43 1.96
C THR A 16 -12.09 15.43 2.23
N ALA A 17 -12.32 16.37 1.31
CA ALA A 17 -13.40 17.34 1.49
C ALA A 17 -14.80 16.69 1.44
N GLN A 18 -14.93 15.51 0.82
CA GLN A 18 -16.20 14.81 0.62
C GLN A 18 -16.44 13.71 1.67
N TYR A 19 -15.38 13.18 2.26
CA TYR A 19 -15.42 12.10 3.24
C TYR A 19 -14.55 12.48 4.43
N GLU A 20 -15.10 12.35 5.64
CA GLU A 20 -14.41 12.63 6.90
C GLU A 20 -13.07 11.87 7.00
N SER A 21 -13.11 10.57 6.68
CA SER A 21 -11.90 9.77 6.48
C SER A 21 -12.15 8.58 5.57
N ILE A 22 -11.13 8.22 4.80
CA ILE A 22 -11.07 7.01 3.97
C ILE A 22 -9.86 6.23 4.46
N ASP A 23 -10.09 5.02 4.96
CA ASP A 23 -9.03 4.12 5.37
C ASP A 23 -8.71 3.16 4.22
N VAL A 24 -7.53 3.33 3.63
CA VAL A 24 -7.03 2.40 2.60
C VAL A 24 -6.09 1.43 3.28
N THR A 25 -6.42 0.13 3.24
CA THR A 25 -5.60 -0.95 3.76
C THR A 25 -5.31 -1.95 2.67
N VAL A 26 -4.03 -2.30 2.52
CA VAL A 26 -3.58 -3.41 1.67
C VAL A 26 -2.80 -4.38 2.54
N GLU A 27 -3.03 -5.67 2.32
CA GLU A 27 -2.41 -6.76 3.07
C GLU A 27 -1.87 -7.80 2.10
N ILE A 28 -0.69 -8.33 2.41
CA ILE A 28 -0.09 -9.45 1.70
C ILE A 28 0.35 -10.52 2.71
N GLU A 29 0.04 -11.76 2.39
CA GLU A 29 0.35 -12.93 3.21
C GLU A 29 0.98 -13.99 2.30
N GLU A 30 2.24 -14.34 2.57
CA GLU A 30 2.99 -15.31 1.77
C GLU A 30 3.74 -16.30 2.66
N GLU A 31 3.78 -17.56 2.23
CA GLU A 31 4.70 -18.55 2.77
C GLU A 31 6.00 -18.50 1.97
N VAL A 32 7.12 -18.29 2.67
CA VAL A 32 8.45 -18.25 2.06
C VAL A 32 9.35 -19.34 2.60
N GLU A 33 10.05 -20.00 1.70
CA GLU A 33 11.13 -20.93 2.02
C GLU A 33 12.47 -20.19 1.96
N TRP A 34 13.35 -20.46 2.92
CA TRP A 34 14.64 -19.79 3.06
C TRP A 34 15.68 -20.70 3.72
N ASP A 35 16.95 -20.48 3.39
CA ASP A 35 18.07 -21.25 3.94
C ASP A 35 18.92 -20.47 4.94
N THR A 36 19.09 -19.15 4.73
CA THR A 36 19.79 -18.25 5.66
C THR A 36 18.91 -17.08 6.10
N VAL A 37 19.32 -16.41 7.18
CA VAL A 37 18.59 -15.24 7.68
C VAL A 37 18.65 -14.10 6.67
N GLU A 38 19.76 -13.91 5.95
CA GLU A 38 19.87 -12.90 4.90
C GLU A 38 18.90 -13.15 3.75
N ASP A 39 18.72 -14.40 3.32
CA ASP A 39 17.74 -14.77 2.29
C ASP A 39 16.31 -14.46 2.74
N ARG A 40 15.98 -14.83 3.98
CA ARG A 40 14.69 -14.46 4.58
C ARG A 40 14.48 -12.95 4.58
N MET A 41 15.50 -12.16 4.92
CA MET A 41 15.44 -10.70 4.92
C MET A 41 15.20 -10.15 3.51
N LYS A 42 15.90 -10.66 2.50
CA LYS A 42 15.69 -10.25 1.09
C LYS A 42 14.27 -10.56 0.61
N LYS A 43 13.75 -11.75 0.89
CA LYS A 43 12.36 -12.12 0.56
C LYS A 43 11.36 -11.21 1.26
N THR A 44 11.60 -10.93 2.55
CA THR A 44 10.78 -10.00 3.35
C THR A 44 10.79 -8.59 2.76
N GLU A 45 11.94 -8.10 2.28
CA GLU A 45 12.07 -6.79 1.65
C GLU A 45 11.34 -6.72 0.30
N ASN A 46 11.43 -7.77 -0.50
CA ASN A 46 10.70 -7.88 -1.77
C ASN A 46 9.18 -7.84 -1.56
N ILE A 47 8.67 -8.57 -0.57
CA ILE A 47 7.25 -8.51 -0.17
C ILE A 47 6.86 -7.07 0.21
N SER A 48 7.72 -6.35 0.93
CA SER A 48 7.48 -4.93 1.23
C SER A 48 7.41 -4.05 -0.01
N LYS A 49 8.30 -4.24 -1.00
CA LYS A 49 8.28 -3.46 -2.25
C LYS A 49 7.00 -3.71 -3.03
N ILE A 50 6.58 -4.97 -3.14
CA ILE A 50 5.32 -5.37 -3.78
C ILE A 50 4.13 -4.69 -3.07
N LEU A 51 4.09 -4.78 -1.74
CA LEU A 51 3.01 -4.19 -0.94
C LEU A 51 2.91 -2.66 -1.13
N ILE A 52 4.04 -1.95 -1.23
CA ILE A 52 4.06 -0.50 -1.49
C ILE A 52 3.51 -0.17 -2.87
N ILE A 53 3.90 -0.94 -3.89
CA ILE A 53 3.41 -0.75 -5.27
C ILE A 53 1.89 -0.96 -5.31
N ASP A 54 1.41 -2.06 -4.72
CA ASP A 54 -0.01 -2.39 -4.69
C ASP A 54 -0.82 -1.34 -3.90
N PHE A 55 -0.28 -0.89 -2.78
CA PHE A 55 -0.86 0.17 -1.98
C PHE A 55 -1.01 1.49 -2.75
N ASN A 56 0.03 1.93 -3.48
CA ASN A 56 -0.04 3.15 -4.29
C ASN A 56 -1.06 3.02 -5.43
N ASN A 57 -1.11 1.85 -6.08
CA ASN A 57 -2.11 1.57 -7.12
C ASN A 57 -3.52 1.58 -6.55
N THR A 58 -3.71 1.01 -5.36
CA THR A 58 -4.99 0.96 -4.65
C THR A 58 -5.44 2.37 -4.31
N ILE A 59 -4.59 3.21 -3.70
CA ILE A 59 -4.89 4.62 -3.46
C ILE A 59 -5.30 5.33 -4.75
N ALA A 60 -4.52 5.16 -5.83
CA ALA A 60 -4.78 5.86 -7.08
C ALA A 60 -6.15 5.47 -7.68
N LYS A 61 -6.52 4.20 -7.61
CA LYS A 61 -7.83 3.70 -8.05
C LYS A 61 -8.95 4.17 -7.13
N THR A 62 -8.80 4.05 -5.81
CA THR A 62 -9.79 4.52 -4.84
C THR A 62 -10.09 6.01 -5.02
N LEU A 63 -9.08 6.85 -5.18
CA LEU A 63 -9.28 8.28 -5.43
C LEU A 63 -9.92 8.58 -6.79
N GLU A 64 -9.70 7.73 -7.79
CA GLU A 64 -10.33 7.86 -9.11
C GLU A 64 -11.80 7.47 -9.08
N GLU A 65 -12.12 6.30 -8.53
CA GLU A 65 -13.50 5.79 -8.39
C GLU A 65 -14.37 6.71 -7.54
N MET A 66 -13.78 7.31 -6.50
CA MET A 66 -14.46 8.28 -5.66
C MET A 66 -14.51 9.69 -6.28
N ASN A 67 -13.96 9.85 -7.49
CA ASN A 67 -13.89 11.12 -8.24
C ASN A 67 -13.16 12.25 -7.46
N LEU A 68 -12.22 11.86 -6.61
CA LEU A 68 -11.42 12.74 -5.76
C LEU A 68 -10.13 13.23 -6.45
N LYS A 69 -9.75 12.65 -7.59
CA LYS A 69 -8.57 13.05 -8.38
C LYS A 69 -8.63 14.51 -8.90
N LYS A 70 -9.81 15.14 -8.96
CA LYS A 70 -9.99 16.53 -9.46
C LYS A 70 -10.56 17.48 -8.40
N LYS A 71 -9.84 17.68 -7.29
CA LYS A 71 -9.90 18.94 -6.50
C LYS A 71 -8.53 19.34 -5.91
N LEU A 72 -7.42 18.94 -6.55
CA LEU A 72 -6.12 19.59 -6.30
C LEU A 72 -6.13 20.96 -6.98
N ALA A 73 -6.72 21.93 -6.28
CA ALA A 73 -6.52 23.38 -6.42
C ALA A 73 -6.11 23.91 -7.81
N THR A 74 -7.07 24.18 -8.68
CA THR A 74 -6.98 25.35 -9.57
C THR A 74 -7.20 26.60 -8.71
N VAL A 75 -6.18 26.99 -7.94
CA VAL A 75 -6.03 28.40 -7.54
C VAL A 75 -5.41 29.08 -8.75
N THR A 76 -6.26 29.49 -9.67
CA THR A 76 -5.90 30.48 -10.69
C THR A 76 -5.71 31.79 -9.92
N GLY A 77 -4.47 32.12 -9.58
CA GLY A 77 -4.10 33.43 -9.07
C GLY A 77 -4.40 34.47 -10.14
N LYS A 78 -5.30 35.41 -9.81
CA LYS A 78 -5.47 36.68 -10.51
C LYS A 78 -4.27 37.60 -10.25
#